data_AF-A0A9X7TF31-F1
#
_entry.id   AF-A0A9X7TF31-F1
#
_cell.length_a   1.000
_cell.length_b   1.000
_cell.length_c   1.000
_cell.angle_alpha   90.00
_cell.angle_beta   90.00
_cell.angle_gamma   90.00
#
_symmetry.space_group_name_H-M   'P 1'
#
loop_
_entity.id
_entity.type
_entity.pdbx_description
1 polymer ?
#
loop_
_entity_poly.entity_id
_entity_poly.type
_entity_poly.pdbx_seq_one_letter_code
_entity_poly.pdbx_strand_id
1 'polypeptide(L)'
;MKLLDTHGILIFLFLIRRLGITLADLGFHKPTSITSIILAILIATIYSFIELQIPQVLQYAFEINFLKYIAITTAIIAGFSEEVVFRGFIITQSRTYGTLKSSLLSASLFGVYHITWGLGGILGTFLLGLGLAYVFNSGKSIVPCIISHALIDSLIEPGLVISFFHL
;
A
#
# COMPACT_ATOMS: atom_id res chain seq x y z
N MET A 1 3.37 3.46 11.56
CA MET A 1 2.50 4.55 12.09
C MET A 1 3.17 5.93 12.27
N LYS A 2 4.48 6.12 12.11
CA LYS A 2 5.10 7.47 12.29
C LYS A 2 4.88 8.46 11.14
N LEU A 3 4.61 8.00 9.91
CA LEU A 3 4.34 8.90 8.78
C LEU A 3 2.95 9.55 8.81
N LEU A 4 2.03 8.98 9.60
CA LEU A 4 0.66 9.44 9.80
C LEU A 4 0.49 10.29 11.06
N ASP A 5 1.58 10.58 11.78
CA ASP A 5 1.51 11.57 12.85
C ASP A 5 1.33 12.99 12.26
N THR A 6 0.89 13.93 13.10
CA THR A 6 0.61 15.29 12.67
C THR A 6 1.82 15.95 12.01
N HIS A 7 3.04 15.62 12.44
CA HIS A 7 4.26 16.18 11.87
C HIS A 7 4.57 15.61 10.49
N GLY A 8 4.42 14.30 10.29
CA GLY A 8 4.58 13.63 9.01
C GLY A 8 3.62 14.18 7.96
N ILE A 9 2.35 14.37 8.32
CA ILE A 9 1.35 14.99 7.44
C ILE A 9 1.73 16.43 7.09
N LEU A 10 2.13 17.24 8.07
CA LEU A 10 2.53 18.64 7.81
C LEU A 10 3.76 18.73 6.91
N ILE A 11 4.75 17.86 7.11
CA ILE A 11 5.94 17.79 6.24
C ILE A 11 5.54 17.38 4.83
N PHE A 12 4.68 16.36 4.69
CA PHE A 12 4.21 15.93 3.38
C PHE A 12 3.43 17.03 2.65
N LEU A 13 2.50 17.70 3.33
CA LEU A 13 1.75 18.83 2.77
C LEU A 13 2.66 20.01 2.39
N PHE A 14 3.66 20.30 3.22
CA PHE A 14 4.67 21.30 2.91
C PHE A 14 5.46 20.94 1.64
N LEU A 15 5.88 19.67 1.49
CA LEU A 15 6.59 19.19 0.30
C LEU A 15 5.72 19.26 -0.95
N ILE A 16 4.46 18.80 -0.88
CA ILE A 16 3.49 18.89 -1.98
C ILE A 16 3.34 20.34 -2.43
N ARG A 17 3.14 21.26 -1.47
CA ARG A 17 3.01 22.70 -1.75
C ARG A 17 4.29 23.29 -2.35
N ARG A 18 5.46 22.96 -1.80
CA ARG A 18 6.76 23.48 -2.26
C ARG A 18 7.08 23.02 -3.68
N LEU A 19 6.73 21.78 -4.02
CA LEU A 19 7.00 21.18 -5.32
C LEU A 19 5.91 21.46 -6.36
N GLY A 20 4.84 22.15 -5.99
CA GLY A 20 3.73 22.46 -6.89
C GLY A 20 2.96 21.22 -7.37
N ILE A 21 2.97 20.14 -6.57
CA ILE A 21 2.37 18.86 -6.93
C ILE A 21 0.85 18.94 -6.78
N THR A 22 0.12 18.55 -7.82
CA THR A 22 -1.34 18.53 -7.84
C THR A 22 -1.88 17.12 -7.57
N LEU A 23 -3.18 17.01 -7.28
CA LEU A 23 -3.86 15.70 -7.21
C LEU A 23 -3.77 14.93 -8.54
N ALA A 24 -3.71 15.64 -9.67
CA ALA A 24 -3.56 15.00 -10.97
C ALA A 24 -2.19 14.31 -11.11
N ASP A 25 -1.12 14.94 -10.60
CA ASP A 25 0.24 14.39 -10.60
C ASP A 25 0.35 13.14 -9.71
N LEU A 26 -0.44 13.10 -8.63
CA LEU A 26 -0.54 11.93 -7.75
C LEU A 26 -1.37 10.79 -8.36
N GLY A 27 -1.99 11.00 -9.52
CA GLY A 27 -2.75 9.96 -10.24
C GLY A 27 -4.25 9.94 -9.95
N PHE A 28 -4.84 10.99 -9.37
CA PHE A 28 -6.30 11.06 -9.14
C PHE A 28 -7.12 11.46 -10.39
N HIS A 29 -6.47 12.01 -11.42
CA HIS A 29 -7.17 12.53 -12.62
C HIS A 29 -7.47 11.45 -13.67
N LYS A 30 -6.67 10.38 -13.73
CA LYS A 30 -6.73 9.43 -14.84
C LYS A 30 -7.90 8.45 -14.67
N PRO A 31 -8.73 8.25 -15.71
CA PRO A 31 -9.75 7.22 -15.67
C PRO A 31 -9.07 5.87 -15.49
N THR A 32 -9.57 5.09 -14.54
CA THR A 32 -9.05 3.77 -14.22
C THR A 32 -9.19 2.85 -15.45
N SER A 33 -8.07 2.29 -15.93
CA SER A 33 -8.10 1.35 -17.04
C SER A 33 -8.54 -0.05 -16.58
N ILE A 34 -9.23 -0.79 -17.45
CA ILE A 34 -9.62 -2.18 -17.16
C ILE A 34 -8.39 -3.04 -16.83
N THR A 35 -7.28 -2.82 -17.54
CA THR A 35 -6.00 -3.49 -17.25
C THR A 35 -5.55 -3.25 -15.81
N SER A 36 -5.60 -2.00 -15.33
CA SER A 36 -5.22 -1.69 -13.95
C SER A 36 -6.14 -2.33 -12.92
N ILE A 37 -7.44 -2.46 -13.21
CA ILE A 37 -8.40 -3.17 -12.36
C ILE A 37 -8.07 -4.66 -12.29
N ILE A 38 -7.86 -5.30 -13.44
CA ILE A 38 -7.54 -6.73 -13.52
C ILE A 38 -6.25 -7.02 -12.75
N LEU A 39 -5.21 -6.19 -12.97
CA LEU A 39 -3.95 -6.33 -12.25
C LEU A 39 -4.12 -6.09 -10.74
N ALA A 40 -4.91 -5.09 -10.33
CA ALA A 40 -5.20 -4.81 -8.93
C ALA A 40 -5.89 -5.99 -8.22
N ILE A 41 -6.87 -6.60 -8.87
CA ILE A 41 -7.58 -7.80 -8.38
C ILE A 41 -6.63 -8.99 -8.33
N LEU A 42 -5.80 -9.17 -9.36
CA LEU A 42 -4.82 -10.25 -9.42
C LEU A 42 -3.80 -10.14 -8.29
N ILE A 43 -3.23 -8.95 -8.08
CA ILE A 43 -2.28 -8.70 -6.98
C ILE A 43 -2.95 -8.92 -5.63
N ALA A 44 -4.17 -8.40 -5.41
CA ALA A 44 -4.90 -8.61 -4.15
C ALA A 44 -5.14 -10.10 -3.87
N THR A 45 -5.57 -10.84 -4.89
CA THR A 45 -5.84 -12.28 -4.78
C THR A 45 -4.56 -13.06 -4.48
N ILE A 46 -3.50 -12.84 -5.26
CA ILE A 46 -2.23 -13.56 -5.08
C ILE A 46 -1.63 -13.26 -3.72
N TYR A 47 -1.55 -11.98 -3.34
CA TYR A 47 -0.94 -11.58 -2.08
C TYR A 47 -1.72 -12.13 -0.89
N SER A 48 -3.05 -11.98 -0.90
CA SER A 48 -3.90 -12.54 0.15
C SER A 48 -3.79 -14.07 0.23
N PHE A 49 -3.72 -14.76 -0.91
CA PHE A 49 -3.57 -16.22 -0.92
C PHE A 49 -2.26 -16.70 -0.28
N ILE A 50 -1.16 -15.98 -0.51
CA ILE A 50 0.14 -16.27 0.10
C ILE A 50 0.06 -16.05 1.62
N GLU A 51 -0.49 -14.92 2.06
CA GLU A 51 -0.55 -14.56 3.48
C GLU A 51 -1.52 -15.46 4.26
N LEU A 52 -2.60 -15.92 3.61
CA LEU A 52 -3.52 -16.91 4.18
C LEU A 52 -2.88 -18.30 4.41
N GLN A 53 -1.67 -18.56 3.92
CA GLN A 53 -0.93 -19.78 4.28
C GLN A 53 -0.37 -19.72 5.72
N ILE A 54 -0.32 -18.53 6.33
CA ILE A 54 0.06 -18.35 7.73
C ILE A 54 -1.16 -18.74 8.60
N PRO A 55 -1.05 -19.75 9.48
CA PRO A 55 -2.20 -20.26 10.23
C PRO A 55 -2.96 -19.18 11.03
N GLN A 56 -2.22 -18.26 11.64
CA GLN A 56 -2.78 -17.12 12.38
C GLN A 56 -3.58 -16.19 11.45
N VAL A 57 -3.07 -15.92 10.25
CA VAL A 57 -3.77 -15.08 9.26
C VAL A 57 -5.08 -15.72 8.85
N LEU A 58 -5.06 -17.02 8.50
CA LEU A 58 -6.26 -17.75 8.12
C LEU A 58 -7.32 -17.76 9.23
N GLN A 59 -6.89 -17.97 10.48
CA GLN A 59 -7.77 -18.00 11.64
C GLN A 59 -8.56 -16.70 11.78
N TYR A 60 -7.89 -15.54 11.69
CA TYR A 60 -8.52 -14.23 11.93
C TYR A 60 -9.02 -13.53 10.65
N ALA A 61 -8.80 -14.09 9.47
CA ALA A 61 -9.18 -13.48 8.20
C ALA A 61 -10.70 -13.26 8.09
N PHE A 62 -11.49 -14.21 8.56
CA PHE A 62 -12.95 -14.20 8.43
C PHE A 62 -13.70 -13.97 9.75
N GLU A 63 -12.98 -13.75 10.85
CA GLU A 63 -13.61 -13.42 12.13
C GLU A 63 -14.19 -12.00 12.11
N ILE A 64 -15.48 -11.88 12.46
CA ILE A 64 -16.15 -10.59 12.60
C ILE A 64 -16.20 -10.24 14.09
N ASN A 65 -15.25 -9.41 14.52
CA ASN A 65 -15.13 -8.93 15.89
C ASN A 65 -14.73 -7.45 15.89
N PHE A 66 -14.59 -6.85 17.09
CA PHE A 66 -14.20 -5.44 17.22
C PHE A 66 -12.88 -5.11 16.52
N LEU A 67 -11.90 -6.03 16.54
CA LEU A 67 -10.61 -5.85 15.86
C LEU A 67 -10.78 -5.81 14.34
N LYS A 68 -11.71 -6.60 13.76
CA LYS A 68 -12.00 -6.53 12.32
C LYS A 68 -12.56 -5.17 11.90
N TYR A 69 -13.41 -4.55 12.71
CA TYR A 69 -13.91 -3.19 12.42
C TYR A 69 -12.80 -2.13 12.49
N ILE A 70 -11.92 -2.24 13.48
CA ILE A 70 -10.73 -1.38 13.56
C ILE A 70 -9.87 -1.59 12.30
N ALA A 71 -9.58 -2.84 11.95
CA ALA A 71 -8.74 -3.22 10.82
C ALA A 71 -9.27 -2.70 9.48
N ILE A 72 -10.58 -2.78 9.23
CA ILE A 72 -11.18 -2.20 8.01
C ILE A 72 -10.99 -0.68 7.99
N THR A 73 -11.16 -0.02 9.13
CA THR A 73 -10.99 1.44 9.23
C THR A 73 -9.53 1.84 9.03
N THR A 74 -8.60 1.13 9.65
CA THR A 74 -7.16 1.36 9.46
C THR A 74 -6.72 1.02 8.04
N ALA A 75 -7.20 -0.07 7.44
CA ALA A 75 -6.93 -0.46 6.06
C ALA A 75 -7.31 0.62 5.05
N ILE A 76 -8.47 1.26 5.22
CA ILE A 76 -8.90 2.36 4.33
C ILE A 76 -7.97 3.57 4.48
N ILE A 77 -7.68 3.99 5.72
CA ILE A 77 -6.88 5.18 5.99
C ILE A 77 -5.40 4.96 5.62
N ALA A 78 -4.83 3.84 6.05
CA ALA A 78 -3.46 3.44 5.76
C ALA A 78 -3.28 3.18 4.28
N GLY A 79 -4.13 2.34 3.67
CA GLY A 79 -4.11 2.07 2.24
C GLY A 79 -4.15 3.35 1.40
N PHE A 80 -5.08 4.28 1.70
CA PHE A 80 -5.12 5.58 1.03
C PHE A 80 -3.80 6.36 1.18
N SER A 81 -3.33 6.53 2.41
CA SER A 81 -2.20 7.40 2.72
C SER A 81 -0.89 6.85 2.16
N GLU A 82 -0.70 5.53 2.26
CA GLU A 82 0.48 4.85 1.77
C GLU A 82 0.52 4.84 0.23
N GLU A 83 -0.60 4.60 -0.45
CA GLU A 83 -0.64 4.73 -1.91
C GLU A 83 -0.30 6.15 -2.37
N VAL A 84 -0.81 7.18 -1.68
CA VAL A 84 -0.51 8.57 -2.01
C VAL A 84 0.99 8.86 -1.89
N VAL A 85 1.63 8.40 -0.82
CA VAL A 85 3.07 8.63 -0.57
C VAL A 85 3.93 7.80 -1.51
N PHE A 86 3.73 6.48 -1.57
CA PHE A 86 4.64 5.58 -2.26
C PHE A 86 4.37 5.55 -3.76
N ARG A 87 3.10 5.40 -4.17
CA ARG A 87 2.74 5.28 -5.59
C ARG A 87 2.53 6.66 -6.22
N GLY A 88 1.74 7.53 -5.60
CA GLY A 88 1.44 8.86 -6.12
C GLY A 88 2.64 9.81 -6.10
N PHE A 89 3.36 9.89 -4.97
CA PHE A 89 4.45 10.85 -4.79
C PHE A 89 5.82 10.27 -5.16
N ILE A 90 6.30 9.22 -4.49
CA ILE A 90 7.68 8.71 -4.69
C ILE A 90 7.91 8.26 -6.14
N ILE A 91 7.02 7.46 -6.73
CA ILE A 91 7.19 7.02 -8.13
C ILE A 91 7.18 8.21 -9.10
N THR A 92 6.30 9.19 -8.88
CA THR A 92 6.19 10.38 -9.76
C THR A 92 7.43 11.26 -9.65
N GLN A 93 7.91 11.55 -8.44
CA GLN A 93 9.09 12.38 -8.23
C GLN A 93 10.39 11.71 -8.70
N SER A 94 10.46 10.38 -8.63
CA SER A 94 11.61 9.60 -9.11
C SER A 94 11.49 9.17 -10.58
N ARG A 95 10.46 9.62 -11.30
CA ARG A 95 10.18 9.16 -12.68
C ARG A 95 11.31 9.45 -13.66
N THR A 96 12.08 10.51 -13.42
CA THR A 96 13.26 10.89 -14.22
C THR A 96 14.33 9.80 -14.26
N TYR A 97 14.39 8.91 -13.26
CA TYR A 97 15.29 7.75 -13.26
C TYR A 97 14.75 6.56 -14.06
N GLY A 98 13.55 6.67 -14.64
CA GLY A 98 12.87 5.64 -15.41
C GLY A 98 11.90 4.79 -14.59
N THR A 99 11.00 4.10 -15.29
CA THR A 99 9.88 3.33 -14.69
C THR A 99 10.36 2.24 -13.74
N LEU A 100 11.36 1.45 -14.12
CA LEU A 100 11.85 0.35 -13.28
C LEU A 100 12.50 0.86 -11.99
N LYS A 101 13.39 1.86 -12.09
CA LYS A 101 14.11 2.41 -10.93
C LYS A 101 13.16 3.12 -9.96
N SER A 102 12.19 3.87 -10.47
CA SER A 102 11.16 4.52 -9.64
C SER A 102 10.29 3.50 -8.89
N SER A 103 9.88 2.41 -9.55
CA SER A 103 9.13 1.32 -8.90
C SER A 103 9.97 0.61 -7.83
N LEU A 104 11.24 0.29 -8.12
CA LEU A 104 12.14 -0.36 -7.16
C LEU A 104 12.39 0.53 -5.95
N LEU A 105 12.61 1.83 -6.14
CA LEU A 105 12.78 2.78 -5.04
C LEU A 105 11.53 2.85 -4.16
N SER A 106 10.35 3.02 -4.78
CA SER A 106 9.08 3.03 -4.06
C SER A 106 8.86 1.76 -3.26
N ALA A 107 9.04 0.59 -3.88
CA ALA A 107 8.84 -0.70 -3.22
C ALA A 107 9.84 -0.92 -2.09
N SER A 108 11.10 -0.53 -2.27
CA SER A 108 12.14 -0.66 -1.24
C SER A 108 11.82 0.20 -0.03
N LEU A 109 11.42 1.46 -0.24
CA LEU A 109 11.01 2.36 0.84
C LEU A 109 9.75 1.86 1.54
N PHE A 110 8.81 1.28 0.79
CA PHE A 110 7.60 0.67 1.34
C PHE A 110 7.92 -0.57 2.21
N GLY A 111 8.85 -1.42 1.77
CA GLY A 111 9.33 -2.54 2.57
C GLY A 111 10.02 -2.10 3.86
N VAL A 112 10.94 -1.14 3.77
CA VAL A 112 11.64 -0.58 4.94
C VAL A 112 10.68 0.11 5.91
N TYR A 113 9.63 0.75 5.39
CA TYR A 113 8.59 1.34 6.23
C TYR A 113 7.90 0.31 7.15
N HIS A 114 7.88 -0.96 6.74
CA HIS A 114 7.32 -2.08 7.50
C HIS A 114 8.36 -2.88 8.32
N ILE A 115 9.52 -2.30 8.62
CA ILE A 115 10.60 -2.97 9.38
C ILE A 115 10.15 -3.53 10.75
N THR A 116 9.09 -2.97 11.36
CA THR A 116 8.55 -3.47 12.63
C THR A 116 7.92 -4.87 12.53
N TRP A 117 7.66 -5.34 11.31
CA TRP A 117 7.14 -6.68 11.01
C TRP A 117 8.28 -7.68 10.75
N GLY A 118 9.53 -7.31 11.05
CA GLY A 118 10.71 -8.15 10.82
C GLY A 118 11.04 -8.36 9.34
N LEU A 119 12.03 -9.21 9.06
CA LEU A 119 12.53 -9.43 7.70
C LEU A 119 11.46 -10.02 6.76
N GLY A 120 10.59 -10.89 7.27
CA GLY A 120 9.47 -11.45 6.51
C GLY A 120 8.49 -10.36 6.06
N GLY A 121 8.09 -9.47 6.97
CA GLY A 121 7.21 -8.35 6.65
C GLY A 121 7.84 -7.36 5.67
N ILE A 122 9.15 -7.05 5.81
CA ILE A 122 9.87 -6.21 4.83
C ILE A 122 9.82 -6.82 3.43
N LEU A 123 10.10 -8.12 3.30
CA LEU A 123 10.11 -8.80 2.01
C LEU A 123 8.70 -8.90 1.41
N GLY A 124 7.70 -9.29 2.20
CA GLY A 124 6.31 -9.38 1.75
C GLY A 124 5.79 -8.03 1.26
N THR A 125 5.96 -6.98 2.07
CA THR A 125 5.51 -5.63 1.70
C THR A 125 6.34 -5.05 0.55
N PHE A 126 7.64 -5.33 0.43
CA PHE A 126 8.42 -4.98 -0.77
C PHE A 126 7.80 -5.59 -2.04
N LEU A 127 7.45 -6.88 -2.02
CA LEU A 127 6.82 -7.56 -3.16
C LEU A 127 5.43 -7.00 -3.47
N LEU A 128 4.62 -6.71 -2.44
CA LEU A 128 3.35 -6.01 -2.60
C LEU A 128 3.55 -4.63 -3.24
N GLY A 129 4.52 -3.87 -2.75
CA GLY A 129 4.89 -2.55 -3.26
C GLY A 129 5.31 -2.59 -4.73
N LEU A 130 6.03 -3.63 -5.17
CA LEU A 130 6.33 -3.86 -6.58
C LEU A 130 5.08 -4.16 -7.41
N GLY A 131 4.20 -5.03 -6.90
CA GLY A 131 2.93 -5.37 -7.55
C GLY A 131 2.06 -4.13 -7.75
N LEU A 132 1.86 -3.34 -6.70
CA LEU A 132 1.07 -2.10 -6.76
C LEU A 132 1.76 -1.00 -7.57
N ALA A 133 3.09 -0.94 -7.59
CA ALA A 133 3.80 -0.08 -8.54
C ALA A 133 3.54 -0.49 -9.99
N TYR A 134 3.44 -1.79 -10.29
CA TYR A 134 3.08 -2.28 -11.63
C TYR A 134 1.64 -1.89 -12.00
N VAL A 135 0.68 -2.08 -11.09
CA VAL A 135 -0.71 -1.61 -11.23
C VAL A 135 -0.75 -0.11 -11.54
N PHE A 136 -0.09 0.71 -10.71
CA PHE A 136 -0.02 2.15 -10.92
C PHE A 136 0.58 2.50 -12.29
N ASN A 137 1.65 1.83 -12.71
CA ASN A 137 2.30 2.13 -13.98
C ASN A 137 1.46 1.75 -15.22
N SER A 138 0.56 0.78 -15.09
CA SER A 138 -0.34 0.33 -16.18
C SER A 138 -1.47 1.31 -16.52
N GLY A 139 -1.92 2.11 -15.55
CA GLY A 139 -3.04 3.04 -15.73
C GLY A 139 -2.74 4.49 -15.33
N LYS A 140 -1.60 4.74 -14.67
CA LYS A 140 -1.24 6.01 -14.01
C LYS A 140 -2.34 6.56 -13.10
N SER A 141 -3.16 5.65 -12.58
CA SER A 141 -4.22 5.92 -11.61
C SER A 141 -3.89 5.20 -10.31
N ILE A 142 -3.99 5.91 -9.19
CA ILE A 142 -3.77 5.33 -7.85
C ILE A 142 -5.01 4.65 -7.29
N VAL A 143 -6.20 4.92 -7.85
CA VAL A 143 -7.47 4.40 -7.33
C VAL A 143 -7.49 2.86 -7.25
N PRO A 144 -7.06 2.10 -8.29
CA PRO A 144 -7.00 0.64 -8.20
C PRO A 144 -6.03 0.15 -7.14
N CYS A 145 -4.94 0.88 -6.91
CA CYS A 145 -3.95 0.53 -5.90
C CYS A 145 -4.53 0.72 -4.49
N ILE A 146 -5.25 1.83 -4.25
CA ILE A 146 -5.89 2.14 -2.96
C ILE A 146 -6.90 1.05 -2.62
N ILE A 147 -7.76 0.70 -3.58
CA ILE A 147 -8.79 -0.32 -3.39
C ILE A 147 -8.14 -1.69 -3.14
N SER A 148 -7.16 -2.08 -3.96
CA SER A 148 -6.44 -3.35 -3.81
C SER A 148 -5.77 -3.46 -2.43
N HIS A 149 -5.04 -2.43 -2.02
CA HIS A 149 -4.35 -2.40 -0.73
C HIS A 149 -5.32 -2.44 0.45
N ALA A 150 -6.37 -1.62 0.43
CA ALA A 150 -7.37 -1.62 1.51
C ALA A 150 -8.11 -2.98 1.62
N LEU A 151 -8.36 -3.66 0.50
CA LEU A 151 -8.96 -5.00 0.51
C LEU A 151 -8.03 -6.06 1.10
N ILE A 152 -6.75 -6.00 0.74
CA ILE A 152 -5.72 -6.87 1.33
C ILE A 152 -5.71 -6.65 2.85
N ASP A 153 -5.45 -5.42 3.30
CA ASP A 153 -5.30 -5.12 4.73
C ASP A 153 -6.54 -5.49 5.54
N SER A 154 -7.74 -5.18 5.03
CA SER A 154 -9.00 -5.55 5.68
C SER A 154 -9.12 -7.05 5.95
N LEU A 155 -8.58 -7.87 5.03
CA LEU A 155 -8.63 -9.32 5.11
C LEU A 155 -7.53 -9.87 6.02
N ILE A 156 -6.27 -9.52 5.76
CA ILE A 156 -5.11 -10.22 6.33
C ILE A 156 -4.43 -9.50 7.50
N GLU A 157 -4.53 -8.17 7.60
CA GLU A 157 -3.80 -7.38 8.61
C GLU A 157 -4.08 -7.85 10.05
N PRO A 158 -5.33 -8.15 10.48
CA PRO A 158 -5.59 -8.59 11.84
C PRO A 158 -4.76 -9.80 12.28
N GLY A 159 -4.68 -10.81 11.42
CA GLY A 159 -3.95 -12.03 11.74
C GLY A 159 -2.45 -11.88 11.60
N LEU A 160 -1.97 -10.96 10.75
CA LEU A 160 -0.55 -10.63 10.69
C LEU A 160 -0.10 -9.87 11.94
N VAL A 161 -0.89 -8.92 12.43
CA VAL A 161 -0.60 -8.21 13.68
C VAL A 161 -0.44 -9.22 14.83
N ILE A 162 -1.35 -10.18 14.93
CA ILE A 162 -1.26 -11.26 15.92
C ILE A 162 -0.02 -12.15 15.70
N SER A 163 0.27 -12.50 14.44
CA SER A 163 1.43 -13.33 14.08
C SER A 163 2.77 -12.68 14.41
N PHE A 164 2.96 -11.40 14.09
CA PHE A 164 4.23 -10.70 14.24
C PHE A 164 4.44 -10.08 15.61
N PHE A 165 3.38 -9.69 16.30
CA PHE A 165 3.47 -9.04 17.61
C PHE A 165 3.11 -9.95 18.79
N HIS A 166 2.69 -11.20 18.53
CA HIS A 166 2.33 -12.20 19.54
C HIS A 166 1.30 -11.68 20.56
N LEU A 167 0.30 -10.94 20.05
CA LEU A 167 -0.85 -10.42 20.80
C LEU A 167 -1.96 -11.47 20.87
#